data_AF-A0A421KA48-F1
#
_entry.id   AF-A0A421KA48-F1
#
_cell.length_a   1.000
_cell.length_b   1.000
_cell.length_c   1.000
_cell.angle_alpha   90.00
_cell.angle_beta   90.00
_cell.angle_gamma   90.00
#
_symmetry.space_group_name_H-M   'P 1'
#
loop_
_entity.id
_entity.type
_entity.pdbx_description
1 polymer ?
#
loop_
_entity_poly.entity_id
_entity_poly.type
_entity_poly.pdbx_seq_one_letter_code
_entity_poly.pdbx_strand_id
1 'polypeptide(L)'
;MFSQYNDDLELAWNRHLHFDRSVFIMMPFKNTLTYRSVAMAIREACENKGFKAIRVDDHDRQFKDRLWDNLVVNMLSCKYAVAVYVGEQVFDRLEDNEPKMFANPNVALEYGFFTSRGQSICLLKDKKSPIPSDLQGFLWNEFRIDDPHKDVINGVESFLDKILQEEAEQTASKDDESADASSSPMS
;
A
#
# COMPACT_ATOMS: atom_id res chain seq x y z
N MET A 1 8.99 10.51 -17.18
CA MET A 1 8.06 9.49 -17.73
C MET A 1 6.60 9.70 -17.30
N PHE A 2 6.29 10.44 -16.22
CA PHE A 2 4.90 10.68 -15.76
C PHE A 2 4.44 12.14 -15.78
N SER A 3 5.15 13.03 -16.50
CA SER A 3 4.86 14.47 -16.49
C SER A 3 3.46 14.84 -16.96
N GLN A 4 2.81 13.98 -17.75
CA GLN A 4 1.42 14.14 -18.18
C GLN A 4 0.39 14.09 -17.04
N TYR A 5 0.80 13.65 -15.84
CA TYR A 5 -0.06 13.54 -14.65
C TYR A 5 0.23 14.61 -13.60
N ASN A 6 1.14 15.57 -13.86
CA ASN A 6 1.58 16.54 -12.85
C ASN A 6 0.41 17.36 -12.28
N ASP A 7 -0.45 17.93 -13.13
CA ASP A 7 -1.58 18.74 -12.69
C ASP A 7 -2.56 17.94 -11.82
N ASP A 8 -2.78 16.66 -12.17
CA ASP A 8 -3.66 15.76 -11.41
C ASP A 8 -3.04 15.37 -10.06
N LEU A 9 -1.71 15.23 -10.00
CA LEU A 9 -0.98 14.96 -8.77
C LEU A 9 -1.01 16.16 -7.83
N GLU A 10 -0.84 17.38 -8.35
CA GLU A 10 -1.02 18.60 -7.56
C GLU A 10 -2.44 18.68 -6.99
N LEU A 11 -3.46 18.38 -7.80
CA LEU A 11 -4.84 18.33 -7.33
C LEU A 11 -5.05 17.24 -6.26
N ALA A 12 -4.44 16.07 -6.45
CA ALA A 12 -4.51 14.97 -5.50
C ALA A 12 -3.89 15.31 -4.15
N TRP A 13 -2.81 16.10 -4.11
CA TRP A 13 -2.12 16.47 -2.88
C TRP A 13 -2.71 17.71 -2.18
N ASN A 14 -3.22 18.68 -2.93
CA ASN A 14 -3.78 19.92 -2.38
C ASN A 14 -5.06 19.71 -1.52
N ARG A 15 -5.69 18.54 -1.57
CA ARG A 15 -6.88 18.17 -0.77
C ARG A 15 -6.52 17.61 0.62
N HIS A 16 -5.56 18.23 1.31
CA HIS A 16 -5.01 17.80 2.62
C HIS A 16 -4.35 16.41 2.60
N LEU A 17 -3.71 16.05 1.49
CA LEU A 17 -3.11 14.74 1.27
C LEU A 17 -1.63 14.91 0.98
N HIS A 18 -0.78 14.69 1.98
CA HIS A 18 0.66 14.69 1.74
C HIS A 18 1.08 13.34 1.15
N PHE A 19 1.93 13.37 0.12
CA PHE A 19 2.47 12.17 -0.53
C PHE A 19 3.02 11.17 0.49
N ASP A 20 3.78 11.67 1.47
CA ASP A 20 4.43 10.93 2.55
C ASP A 20 3.51 10.49 3.68
N ARG A 21 2.22 10.82 3.62
CA ARG A 21 1.18 10.33 4.52
C ARG A 21 0.06 9.61 3.78
N SER A 22 0.28 9.27 2.52
CA SER A 22 -0.71 8.60 1.66
C SER A 22 -0.36 7.13 1.42
N VAL A 23 -1.33 6.25 1.67
CA VAL A 23 -1.20 4.78 1.56
C VAL A 23 -2.16 4.25 0.49
N PHE A 24 -1.65 3.65 -0.57
CA PHE A 24 -2.49 3.04 -1.61
C PHE A 24 -2.95 1.63 -1.19
N ILE A 25 -4.25 1.34 -1.28
CA ILE A 25 -4.80 0.01 -1.00
C ILE A 25 -4.91 -0.78 -2.31
N MET A 26 -4.10 -1.84 -2.41
CA MET A 26 -4.14 -2.81 -3.51
C MET A 26 -4.95 -4.02 -3.06
N MET A 27 -6.10 -4.25 -3.69
CA MET A 27 -6.94 -5.40 -3.33
C MET A 27 -7.86 -5.80 -4.49
N PRO A 28 -8.34 -7.06 -4.52
CA PRO A 28 -9.36 -7.47 -5.48
C PRO A 28 -10.58 -6.55 -5.42
N PHE A 29 -11.04 -6.10 -6.60
CA PHE A 29 -12.22 -5.27 -6.72
C PHE A 29 -13.50 -6.09 -6.56
N LYS A 30 -13.84 -6.40 -5.30
CA LYS A 30 -15.02 -7.20 -4.95
C LYS A 30 -15.89 -6.44 -3.96
N ASN A 31 -17.17 -6.30 -4.32
CA ASN A 31 -18.16 -5.63 -3.47
C ASN A 31 -18.86 -6.60 -2.51
N THR A 32 -18.09 -7.40 -1.77
CA THR A 32 -18.64 -8.23 -0.68
C THR A 32 -18.47 -7.52 0.66
N LEU A 33 -19.15 -8.01 1.69
CA LEU A 33 -18.97 -7.49 3.06
C LEU A 33 -17.55 -7.73 3.58
N THR A 34 -16.94 -8.87 3.23
CA THR A 34 -15.60 -9.24 3.70
C THR A 34 -14.51 -8.30 3.17
N TYR A 35 -14.48 -8.05 1.85
CA TYR A 35 -13.51 -7.11 1.26
C TYR A 35 -13.75 -5.67 1.76
N ARG A 36 -15.00 -5.25 1.97
CA ARG A 36 -15.29 -3.95 2.58
C ARG A 36 -14.75 -3.86 4.01
N SER A 37 -14.92 -4.91 4.81
CA SER A 37 -14.39 -4.96 6.18
C SER A 37 -12.87 -4.87 6.22
N VAL A 38 -12.15 -5.54 5.31
CA VAL A 38 -10.69 -5.40 5.16
C VAL A 38 -10.32 -3.94 4.83
N ALA A 39 -10.96 -3.34 3.83
CA ALA A 39 -10.67 -1.96 3.43
C ALA A 39 -10.94 -0.95 4.56
N MET A 40 -12.01 -1.15 5.34
CA MET A 40 -12.32 -0.33 6.51
C MET A 40 -11.25 -0.47 7.59
N ALA A 41 -10.82 -1.68 7.92
CA ALA A 41 -9.78 -1.92 8.91
C ALA A 41 -8.43 -1.29 8.50
N ILE A 42 -8.07 -1.32 7.21
CA ILE A 42 -6.87 -0.64 6.70
C ILE A 42 -7.00 0.88 6.87
N ARG A 43 -8.16 1.46 6.54
CA ARG A 43 -8.41 2.91 6.70
C ARG A 43 -8.29 3.34 8.16
N GLU A 44 -8.95 2.62 9.06
CA GLU A 44 -8.89 2.86 10.51
C GLU A 44 -7.45 2.85 11.02
N ALA A 45 -6.67 1.81 10.68
CA ALA A 45 -5.28 1.72 11.08
C ALA A 45 -4.41 2.86 10.53
N CYS A 46 -4.65 3.29 9.28
CA CYS A 46 -3.93 4.43 8.71
C CYS A 46 -4.29 5.72 9.45
N GLU A 47 -5.58 5.97 9.68
CA GLU A 47 -6.07 7.17 10.36
C GLU A 47 -5.52 7.29 11.79
N ASN A 48 -5.47 6.18 12.54
CA ASN A 48 -4.88 6.11 13.88
C ASN A 48 -3.40 6.55 13.92
N LYS A 49 -2.68 6.41 12.81
CA LYS A 49 -1.26 6.76 12.68
C LYS A 49 -1.02 8.06 11.92
N GLY A 50 -2.08 8.81 11.58
CA GLY A 50 -1.97 10.07 10.84
C GLY A 50 -1.72 9.90 9.34
N PHE A 51 -2.03 8.73 8.78
CA PHE A 51 -1.99 8.43 7.35
C PHE A 51 -3.40 8.42 6.75
N LYS A 52 -3.51 8.67 5.45
CA LYS A 52 -4.75 8.49 4.69
C LYS A 52 -4.62 7.33 3.72
N ALA A 53 -5.49 6.33 3.88
CA ALA A 53 -5.57 5.23 2.94
C ALA A 53 -6.44 5.62 1.73
N ILE A 54 -6.00 5.24 0.53
CA ILE A 54 -6.57 5.63 -0.76
C ILE A 54 -6.89 4.37 -1.55
N ARG A 55 -8.11 4.30 -2.07
CA ARG A 55 -8.48 3.35 -3.14
C ARG A 55 -8.77 4.08 -4.43
N VAL A 56 -8.53 3.40 -5.54
CA VAL A 56 -8.78 3.94 -6.89
C VAL A 56 -10.26 4.27 -7.14
N ASP A 57 -11.19 3.63 -6.44
CA ASP A 57 -12.63 3.84 -6.55
C ASP A 57 -13.21 4.84 -5.54
N ASP A 58 -12.37 5.47 -4.73
CA ASP A 58 -12.81 6.54 -3.85
C ASP A 58 -13.36 7.72 -4.68
N HIS A 59 -14.47 8.31 -4.23
CA HIS A 59 -15.19 9.34 -4.98
C HIS A 59 -14.33 10.60 -5.22
N ASP A 60 -13.47 10.97 -4.27
CA ASP A 60 -12.56 12.10 -4.38
C ASP A 60 -11.30 11.80 -5.20
N ARG A 61 -11.21 10.59 -5.80
CA ARG A 61 -10.04 10.05 -6.49
C ARG A 61 -10.25 9.74 -7.98
N GLN A 62 -11.34 10.24 -8.55
CA GLN A 62 -11.60 10.23 -9.99
C GLN A 62 -11.15 11.57 -10.60
N PHE A 63 -10.06 11.57 -11.37
CA PHE A 63 -9.46 12.77 -11.97
C PHE A 63 -9.63 12.83 -13.49
N LYS A 64 -9.73 11.66 -14.13
CA LYS A 64 -9.78 11.43 -15.57
C LYS A 64 -10.95 10.53 -15.94
N ASP A 65 -11.33 10.56 -17.21
CA ASP A 65 -12.36 9.68 -17.76
C ASP A 65 -11.92 8.21 -17.85
N ARG A 66 -10.61 7.99 -18.05
CA ARG A 66 -10.04 6.65 -18.19
C ARG A 66 -9.63 6.10 -16.83
N LEU A 67 -10.14 4.91 -16.50
CA LEU A 67 -9.81 4.19 -15.27
C LEU A 67 -8.30 3.98 -15.10
N TRP A 68 -7.60 3.66 -16.19
CA TRP A 68 -6.15 3.47 -16.15
C TRP A 68 -5.40 4.73 -15.70
N ASP A 69 -5.82 5.90 -16.19
CA ASP A 69 -5.18 7.16 -15.81
C ASP A 69 -5.46 7.50 -14.34
N ASN A 70 -6.67 7.24 -13.85
CA ASN A 70 -6.99 7.36 -12.42
C ASN A 70 -6.14 6.39 -11.58
N LEU A 71 -5.97 5.14 -12.01
CA LEU A 71 -5.12 4.18 -11.32
C LEU A 71 -3.68 4.70 -11.21
N VAL A 72 -3.10 5.17 -12.31
CA VAL A 72 -1.73 5.70 -12.34
C VAL A 72 -1.58 6.92 -11.44
N VAL A 73 -2.49 7.91 -11.52
CA VAL A 73 -2.46 9.09 -10.64
C VAL A 73 -2.54 8.69 -9.17
N ASN A 74 -3.43 7.76 -8.83
CA ASN A 74 -3.57 7.30 -7.45
C ASN A 74 -2.31 6.60 -6.93
N MET A 75 -1.71 5.69 -7.71
CA MET A 75 -0.45 5.04 -7.34
C MET A 75 0.71 6.05 -7.23
N LEU A 76 0.78 7.02 -8.14
CA LEU A 76 1.81 8.07 -8.13
C LEU A 76 1.68 9.00 -6.93
N SER A 77 0.45 9.20 -6.43
CA SER A 77 0.17 10.12 -5.32
C SER A 77 0.44 9.55 -3.93
N CYS A 78 0.77 8.26 -3.80
CA CYS A 78 1.03 7.59 -2.52
C CYS A 78 2.51 7.23 -2.37
N LYS A 79 3.09 7.51 -1.18
CA LYS A 79 4.45 7.05 -0.82
C LYS A 79 4.48 5.58 -0.42
N TYR A 80 3.41 5.08 0.18
CA TYR A 80 3.31 3.72 0.74
C TYR A 80 2.14 2.95 0.14
N ALA A 81 2.13 1.63 0.34
CA ALA A 81 1.03 0.78 -0.08
C ALA A 81 0.72 -0.35 0.92
N VAL A 82 -0.53 -0.80 0.92
CA VAL A 82 -0.99 -2.04 1.56
C VAL A 82 -1.53 -2.95 0.47
N ALA A 83 -0.93 -4.13 0.33
CA ALA A 83 -1.34 -5.15 -0.61
C ALA A 83 -2.09 -6.27 0.10
N VAL A 84 -3.34 -6.50 -0.30
CA VAL A 84 -4.21 -7.56 0.23
C VAL A 84 -4.18 -8.75 -0.70
N TYR A 85 -3.50 -9.80 -0.27
CA TYR A 85 -3.41 -11.05 -0.98
C TYR A 85 -4.44 -12.05 -0.45
N VAL A 86 -5.47 -12.28 -1.26
CA VAL A 86 -6.48 -13.31 -1.05
C VAL A 86 -6.50 -14.13 -2.32
N GLY A 87 -6.04 -15.37 -2.24
CA GLY A 87 -6.04 -16.25 -3.39
C GLY A 87 -7.48 -16.65 -3.72
N GLU A 88 -7.79 -16.67 -5.00
CA GLU A 88 -9.08 -17.14 -5.48
C GLU A 88 -8.91 -18.53 -6.04
N GLN A 89 -9.82 -19.43 -5.65
CA GLN A 89 -9.90 -20.74 -6.30
C GLN A 89 -10.40 -20.55 -7.73
N VAL A 90 -9.53 -20.86 -8.68
CA VAL A 90 -9.82 -20.92 -10.11
C VAL A 90 -9.71 -22.37 -10.52
N PHE A 91 -10.78 -22.92 -11.09
CA PHE A 91 -10.73 -24.24 -11.67
C PHE A 91 -10.08 -24.14 -13.04
N ASP A 92 -8.92 -24.79 -13.21
CA ASP A 92 -8.38 -25.03 -14.53
C ASP A 92 -9.28 -26.07 -15.21
N ARG A 93 -9.83 -25.74 -16.38
CA ARG A 93 -10.71 -26.67 -17.11
C ARG A 93 -9.91 -27.75 -17.86
N LEU A 94 -8.59 -27.62 -17.94
CA LEU A 94 -7.71 -28.45 -18.76
C LEU A 94 -6.79 -29.38 -17.97
N GLU A 95 -6.57 -29.10 -16.69
CA GLU A 95 -5.79 -29.95 -15.79
C GLU A 95 -6.65 -30.31 -14.58
N ASP A 96 -6.52 -31.56 -14.12
CA ASP A 96 -7.18 -32.22 -12.99
C ASP A 96 -7.98 -31.27 -12.08
N ASN A 97 -9.28 -31.56 -11.90
CA ASN A 97 -10.36 -30.82 -11.18
C ASN A 97 -10.04 -30.18 -9.80
N GLU A 98 -8.78 -30.10 -9.40
CA GLU A 98 -8.25 -29.35 -8.28
C GLU A 98 -8.32 -27.83 -8.53
N PRO A 99 -8.91 -27.05 -7.61
CA PRO A 99 -8.90 -25.60 -7.69
C PRO A 99 -7.47 -25.06 -7.53
N LYS A 100 -6.95 -24.39 -8.57
CA LYS A 100 -5.69 -23.65 -8.50
C LYS A 100 -5.95 -22.29 -7.87
N MET A 101 -5.06 -21.82 -6.99
CA MET A 101 -5.17 -20.46 -6.47
C MET A 101 -4.41 -19.48 -7.36
N PHE A 102 -5.13 -18.52 -7.94
CA PHE A 102 -4.56 -17.52 -8.84
C PHE A 102 -4.36 -16.20 -8.11
N ALA A 103 -3.18 -15.59 -8.29
CA ALA A 103 -2.90 -14.25 -7.78
C ALA A 103 -3.74 -13.22 -8.54
N ASN A 104 -4.36 -12.28 -7.83
CA ASN A 104 -5.15 -11.25 -8.51
C ASN A 104 -4.23 -10.38 -9.39
N PRO A 105 -4.50 -10.27 -10.71
CA PRO A 105 -3.61 -9.57 -11.63
C PRO A 105 -3.49 -8.06 -11.34
N ASN A 106 -4.53 -7.44 -10.78
CA ASN A 106 -4.47 -6.02 -10.38
C ASN A 106 -3.50 -5.85 -9.21
N VAL A 107 -3.60 -6.72 -8.21
CA VAL A 107 -2.68 -6.69 -7.04
C VAL A 107 -1.24 -6.92 -7.50
N ALA A 108 -1.00 -7.87 -8.41
CA ALA A 108 0.34 -8.11 -8.95
C ALA A 108 0.92 -6.91 -9.72
N LEU A 109 0.11 -6.27 -10.56
CA LEU A 109 0.50 -5.08 -11.33
C LEU A 109 0.82 -3.90 -10.41
N GLU A 110 -0.07 -3.60 -9.46
CA GLU A 110 0.09 -2.51 -8.50
C GLU A 110 1.28 -2.77 -7.57
N TYR A 111 1.46 -3.99 -7.09
CA TYR A 111 2.61 -4.37 -6.27
C TYR A 111 3.91 -4.15 -7.03
N GLY A 112 4.01 -4.66 -8.26
CA GLY A 112 5.18 -4.48 -9.13
C GLY A 112 5.49 -3.00 -9.38
N PHE A 113 4.47 -2.15 -9.54
CA PHE A 113 4.64 -0.70 -9.70
C PHE A 113 5.35 -0.07 -8.48
N PHE A 114 4.88 -0.33 -7.26
CA PHE A 114 5.50 0.23 -6.05
C PHE A 114 6.89 -0.36 -5.78
N THR A 115 7.08 -1.67 -5.97
CA THR A 115 8.38 -2.32 -5.82
C THR A 115 9.42 -1.74 -6.79
N SER A 116 9.04 -1.50 -8.06
CA SER A 116 9.94 -0.91 -9.06
C SER A 116 10.44 0.49 -8.69
N ARG A 117 9.73 1.18 -7.79
CA ARG A 117 10.05 2.53 -7.30
C ARG A 117 10.73 2.53 -5.93
N GLY A 118 11.03 1.35 -5.37
CA GLY A 118 11.65 1.21 -4.04
C GLY A 118 10.73 1.69 -2.91
N GLN A 119 9.41 1.69 -3.12
CA GLN A 119 8.45 2.14 -2.11
C GLN A 119 8.12 1.01 -1.12
N SER A 120 7.88 1.36 0.14
CA SER A 120 7.53 0.38 1.18
C SER A 120 6.09 -0.12 1.02
N ILE A 121 5.92 -1.44 1.12
CA ILE A 121 4.63 -2.13 0.93
C ILE A 121 4.35 -3.03 2.14
N CYS A 122 3.15 -2.94 2.70
CA CYS A 122 2.63 -3.89 3.68
C CYS A 122 1.85 -4.99 2.96
N LEU A 123 2.41 -6.19 2.85
CA LEU A 123 1.72 -7.35 2.26
C LEU A 123 0.94 -8.11 3.33
N LEU A 124 -0.39 -8.03 3.27
CA LEU A 124 -1.32 -8.76 4.13
C LEU A 124 -1.85 -9.98 3.38
N LYS A 125 -1.75 -11.17 3.97
CA LYS A 125 -2.21 -12.41 3.35
C LYS A 125 -3.35 -13.05 4.13
N ASP A 126 -4.40 -13.49 3.44
CA ASP A 126 -5.37 -14.38 4.06
C ASP A 126 -4.73 -15.74 4.43
N LYS A 127 -4.98 -16.22 5.64
CA LYS A 127 -4.37 -17.45 6.17
C LYS A 127 -4.63 -18.68 5.29
N LYS A 128 -5.78 -18.76 4.62
CA LYS A 128 -6.13 -19.88 3.74
C LYS A 128 -5.53 -19.75 2.34
N SER A 129 -4.92 -18.61 2.03
CA SER A 129 -4.35 -18.34 0.71
C SER A 129 -2.87 -18.76 0.64
N PRO A 130 -2.46 -19.54 -0.37
CA PRO A 130 -1.07 -19.85 -0.64
C PRO A 130 -0.43 -18.62 -1.29
N ILE A 131 0.73 -18.26 -0.81
CA ILE A 131 1.54 -17.18 -1.35
C ILE A 131 2.64 -17.77 -2.24
N PRO A 132 2.93 -17.17 -3.41
CA PRO A 132 4.10 -17.54 -4.19
C PRO A 132 5.37 -17.41 -3.35
N SER A 133 6.33 -18.32 -3.54
CA SER A 133 7.62 -18.32 -2.82
C SER A 133 8.32 -16.96 -2.87
N ASP A 134 8.21 -16.30 -4.02
CA ASP A 134 8.88 -15.02 -4.29
C ASP A 134 8.28 -13.87 -3.46
N LEU A 135 7.02 -13.98 -3.04
CA LEU A 135 6.36 -13.01 -2.16
C LEU A 135 6.47 -13.37 -0.68
N GLN A 136 6.87 -14.59 -0.34
CA GLN A 136 6.95 -15.07 1.04
C GLN A 136 7.90 -14.23 1.90
N GLY A 137 9.03 -13.78 1.33
CA GLY A 137 10.00 -12.92 2.01
C GLY A 137 9.52 -11.47 2.23
N PHE A 138 8.43 -11.07 1.56
CA PHE A 138 7.82 -9.74 1.69
C PHE A 138 6.54 -9.75 2.52
N LEU A 139 6.10 -10.92 3.01
CA LEU A 139 4.91 -11.07 3.82
C LEU A 139 5.07 -10.28 5.13
N TRP A 140 4.14 -9.36 5.37
CA TRP A 140 4.14 -8.55 6.57
C TRP A 140 3.34 -9.21 7.69
N ASN A 141 2.08 -9.53 7.41
CA ASN A 141 1.20 -10.19 8.37
C ASN A 141 0.17 -11.07 7.69
N GLU A 142 -0.33 -12.05 8.43
CA GLU A 142 -1.47 -12.87 8.01
C GLU A 142 -2.75 -12.45 8.73
N PHE A 143 -3.88 -12.55 8.04
CA PHE A 143 -5.20 -12.27 8.60
C PHE A 143 -6.22 -13.33 8.18
N ARG A 144 -7.41 -13.26 8.77
CA ARG A 144 -8.54 -14.08 8.35
C ARG A 144 -9.56 -13.24 7.61
N ILE A 145 -9.87 -13.55 6.35
CA ILE A 145 -10.83 -12.73 5.59
C ILE A 145 -12.26 -12.74 6.14
N ASP A 146 -12.64 -13.77 6.91
CA ASP A 146 -13.95 -13.88 7.56
C ASP A 146 -14.07 -13.05 8.85
N ASP A 147 -12.95 -12.67 9.45
CA ASP A 147 -12.85 -11.80 10.62
C ASP A 147 -11.54 -10.98 10.57
N PRO A 148 -11.44 -9.99 9.65
CA PRO A 148 -10.16 -9.38 9.31
C PRO A 148 -9.73 -8.29 10.29
N HIS A 149 -10.66 -7.69 11.03
CA HIS A 149 -10.51 -6.37 11.64
C HIS A 149 -9.25 -6.27 12.52
N LYS A 150 -9.13 -7.12 13.54
CA LYS A 150 -8.00 -7.10 14.48
C LYS A 150 -6.65 -7.40 13.82
N ASP A 151 -6.59 -8.47 13.01
CA ASP A 151 -5.33 -8.91 12.38
C ASP A 151 -4.83 -7.89 11.35
N VAL A 152 -5.75 -7.27 10.60
CA VAL A 152 -5.44 -6.23 9.62
C VAL A 152 -4.98 -4.94 10.31
N ILE A 153 -5.69 -4.47 11.36
CA ILE A 153 -5.28 -3.26 12.09
C ILE A 153 -3.87 -3.43 12.65
N ASN A 154 -3.62 -4.51 13.39
CA ASN A 154 -2.32 -4.75 14.00
C ASN A 154 -1.20 -4.81 12.95
N GLY A 155 -1.46 -5.46 11.82
CA GLY A 155 -0.50 -5.57 10.71
C GLY A 155 -0.16 -4.20 10.12
N VAL A 156 -1.17 -3.41 9.78
CA VAL A 156 -0.99 -2.07 9.17
C VAL A 156 -0.38 -1.09 10.16
N GLU A 157 -0.82 -1.06 11.42
CA GLU A 157 -0.26 -0.17 12.44
C GLU A 157 1.21 -0.49 12.70
N SER A 158 1.58 -1.76 12.82
CA SER A 158 2.98 -2.16 13.00
C SER A 158 3.87 -1.75 11.83
N PHE A 159 3.32 -1.80 10.60
CA PHE A 159 4.00 -1.33 9.40
C PHE A 159 4.25 0.18 9.43
N LEU A 160 3.22 0.95 9.76
CA LEU A 160 3.32 2.40 9.84
C LEU A 160 4.20 2.86 11.01
N ASP A 161 4.19 2.15 12.14
CA ASP A 161 5.09 2.41 13.26
C ASP A 161 6.55 2.24 12.86
N LYS A 162 6.89 1.19 12.10
CA LYS A 162 8.25 1.01 11.56
C LYS A 162 8.65 2.18 10.66
N ILE A 163 7.76 2.63 9.78
CA ILE A 163 8.01 3.79 8.91
C ILE A 163 8.28 5.04 9.74
N LEU A 164 7.46 5.32 10.75
CA LEU A 164 7.62 6.51 11.60
C LEU A 164 8.92 6.45 12.41
N GLN A 165 9.34 5.27 12.86
CA GLN A 165 10.63 5.07 13.52
C GLN A 165 11.80 5.35 12.58
N GLU A 166 11.79 4.79 11.36
CA GLU A 166 12.82 5.03 10.34
C GLU A 166 12.91 6.53 9.97
N GLU A 167 11.78 7.23 9.87
CA GLU A 167 11.74 8.69 9.61
C GLU A 167 12.36 9.49 10.77
N ALA A 168 12.11 9.08 12.03
CA ALA A 168 12.69 9.72 13.21
C ALA A 168 14.22 9.52 13.29
N GLU A 169 14.72 8.31 13.01
CA GLU A 169 16.15 7.99 12.99
C GLU A 169 16.92 8.77 11.90
N GLN A 170 16.33 8.92 10.72
CA GLN A 170 16.89 9.71 9.62
C GLN A 170 16.92 11.21 9.92
N THR A 171 16.00 11.71 10.75
CA THR A 171 15.97 13.11 11.16
C THR A 171 17.05 13.36 12.21
N ALA A 172 17.15 12.50 13.23
CA ALA A 172 18.15 12.60 14.28
C ALA A 172 19.60 12.55 13.74
N SER A 173 19.88 11.65 12.79
CA SER A 173 21.21 11.53 12.18
C SER A 173 21.65 12.76 11.37
N LYS A 174 20.71 13.47 10.73
CA LYS A 174 21.02 14.71 9.99
C LYS A 174 21.30 15.90 10.92
N ASP A 175 20.64 15.95 12.06
CA ASP A 175 20.86 17.02 13.04
C ASP A 175 22.26 16.90 13.67
N ASP A 176 22.71 15.67 13.98
CA ASP A 176 24.06 15.41 14.50
C ASP A 176 25.17 15.77 13.49
N GLU A 177 25.03 15.42 12.20
CA GLU A 177 26.00 15.80 11.16
C GLU A 177 26.07 17.32 10.92
N SER A 178 24.94 18.03 11.06
CA SER A 178 24.88 19.48 10.90
C SER A 178 25.53 20.25 12.07
N ALA A 179 25.49 19.68 13.28
CA ALA A 179 26.12 20.25 14.46
C ALA A 179 27.65 20.17 14.38
N ASP A 180 28.20 19.05 13.91
CA ASP A 180 29.65 18.84 13.79
C ASP A 180 30.30 19.72 12.72
N ALA A 181 29.60 19.97 11.60
CA ALA A 181 30.10 20.83 10.52
C ALA A 181 30.22 22.32 10.90
N SER A 182 29.53 22.76 11.96
CA SER A 182 29.58 24.14 12.46
C SER A 182 30.75 24.43 13.41
N SER A 183 31.53 23.40 13.77
CA SER A 183 32.61 23.49 14.78
C SER A 183 34.03 23.64 14.22
N SER A 184 34.22 23.75 12.90
CA SER A 184 35.55 23.96 12.32
C SER A 184 36.05 25.40 12.54
N PRO A 185 37.15 25.62 13.30
CA PRO A 185 37.73 26.95 13.42
C PRO A 185 38.42 27.32 12.11
N MET A 186 38.07 28.48 11.54
CA MET A 186 38.91 29.14 10.53
C MET A 186 40.31 29.32 11.14
N SER A 187 41.29 28.64 10.55
CA SER A 187 42.71 28.84 10.79
C SER A 187 43.30 29.74 9.71
#